data_AF-A0A0F9RZR5-F1
#
_entry.id   AF-A0A0F9RZR5-F1
#
_cell.length_a   1.000
_cell.length_b   1.000
_cell.length_c   1.000
_cell.angle_alpha   90.00
_cell.angle_beta   90.00
_cell.angle_gamma   90.00
#
_symmetry.space_group_name_H-M   'P 1'
#
loop_
_entity.id
_entity.type
_entity.pdbx_description
1 polymer ?
#
loop_
_entity_poly.entity_id
_entity_poly.type
_entity_poly.pdbx_seq_one_letter_code
_entity_poly.pdbx_strand_id
1 'polypeptide(L)'
;MSSVPVPIPLGWKVILLPKQGKKTSAGGIDISATQDAEAHLSYIGEVLALGEAAFTARTKSGIDMSQWKVRPQIGDWVVHTPYAGIRIRRSGEKDENWIILLNDTDIQALIDDPNDYYSWIDG
;
A
#
# COMPACT_ATOMS: atom_id res chain seq x y z
N MET A 1 -6.77 -14.04 -9.76
CA MET A 1 -6.06 -12.77 -9.52
C MET A 1 -4.91 -12.69 -10.50
N SER A 2 -4.92 -11.71 -11.39
CA SER A 2 -3.79 -11.42 -12.29
C SER A 2 -2.63 -10.89 -11.45
N SER A 3 -1.59 -11.71 -11.25
CA SER A 3 -0.41 -11.32 -10.50
C SER A 3 0.31 -10.19 -11.26
N VAL A 4 0.15 -8.95 -10.80
CA VAL A 4 1.02 -7.85 -11.22
C VAL A 4 2.46 -8.32 -10.98
N PRO A 5 3.35 -8.36 -11.98
CA PRO A 5 4.73 -8.75 -11.77
C PRO A 5 5.41 -7.74 -10.84
N VAL A 6 5.66 -8.15 -9.60
CA VAL A 6 6.20 -7.28 -8.55
C VAL A 6 7.73 -7.35 -8.54
N PRO A 7 8.47 -6.23 -8.46
CA PRO A 7 9.92 -6.28 -8.27
C PRO A 7 10.27 -6.87 -6.89
N ILE A 8 11.50 -7.34 -6.74
CA ILE A 8 11.99 -7.85 -5.45
C ILE A 8 12.35 -6.64 -4.56
N PRO A 9 11.65 -6.40 -3.44
CA PRO A 9 12.02 -5.34 -2.51
C PRO A 9 13.30 -5.68 -1.74
N LEU A 10 14.14 -4.68 -1.48
CA LEU A 10 15.40 -4.84 -0.76
C LEU A 10 15.28 -4.38 0.70
N GLY A 11 16.04 -4.99 1.60
CA GLY A 11 16.16 -4.55 3.00
C GLY A 11 14.81 -4.39 3.69
N TRP A 12 14.53 -3.16 4.15
CA TRP A 12 13.32 -2.81 4.91
C TRP A 12 12.17 -2.33 4.03
N LYS A 13 12.22 -2.59 2.73
CA LYS A 13 11.18 -2.13 1.80
C LYS A 13 9.97 -3.05 1.81
N VAL A 14 8.82 -2.44 1.60
CA VAL A 14 7.53 -3.11 1.42
C VAL A 14 6.90 -2.61 0.12
N ILE A 15 6.24 -3.52 -0.60
CA ILE A 15 5.48 -3.17 -1.79
C ILE A 15 3.99 -3.38 -1.52
N LEU A 16 3.20 -2.34 -1.80
CA LEU A 16 1.75 -2.36 -1.64
C LEU A 16 1.04 -2.23 -3.00
N LEU A 17 -0.07 -2.94 -3.14
CA LEU A 17 -1.11 -2.63 -4.11
C LEU A 17 -2.07 -1.61 -3.46
N PRO A 18 -2.15 -0.36 -3.96
CA PRO A 18 -3.11 0.60 -3.44
C PRO A 18 -4.55 0.08 -3.62
N LYS A 19 -5.40 0.32 -2.62
CA LYS A 19 -6.85 0.14 -2.80
C LYS A 19 -7.33 1.07 -3.91
N GLN A 20 -7.86 0.48 -4.98
CA GLN A 20 -8.40 1.21 -6.13
C GLN A 20 -9.81 1.74 -5.82
N GLY A 21 -10.14 2.96 -6.26
CA GLY A 21 -11.48 3.53 -6.14
C GLY A 21 -12.52 2.76 -6.98
N LYS A 22 -13.80 2.79 -6.58
CA LYS A 22 -14.88 2.18 -7.37
C LYS A 22 -15.08 2.97 -8.67
N LYS A 23 -14.97 2.29 -9.83
CA LYS A 23 -15.01 2.90 -11.17
C LYS A 23 -16.37 3.43 -11.64
N THR A 24 -17.46 3.31 -10.87
CA THR A 24 -18.81 3.58 -11.39
C THR A 24 -19.68 4.33 -10.39
N SER A 25 -20.13 5.53 -10.77
CA SER A 25 -21.33 6.14 -10.20
C SER A 25 -22.56 5.68 -10.99
N ALA A 26 -23.73 5.65 -10.33
CA ALA A 26 -24.99 5.14 -10.88
C ALA A 26 -25.52 5.85 -12.15
N GLY A 27 -24.80 6.87 -12.67
CA GLY A 27 -25.22 7.70 -13.80
C GLY A 27 -24.35 7.62 -15.06
N GLY A 28 -23.33 6.74 -15.12
CA GLY A 28 -22.54 6.54 -16.35
C GLY A 28 -21.57 7.67 -16.72
N ILE A 29 -21.25 8.56 -15.78
CA ILE A 29 -20.22 9.60 -15.96
C ILE A 29 -18.85 8.98 -15.72
N ASP A 30 -17.92 9.21 -16.65
CA ASP A 30 -16.51 8.86 -16.49
C ASP A 30 -15.85 9.82 -15.49
N ILE A 31 -15.57 9.30 -14.28
CA ILE A 31 -14.99 10.03 -13.15
C ILE A 31 -13.47 9.78 -13.02
N SER A 32 -12.84 9.21 -14.04
CA SER A 32 -11.43 8.77 -14.03
C SER A 32 -10.46 9.83 -13.49
N ALA A 33 -10.61 11.09 -13.89
CA ALA A 33 -9.73 12.17 -13.42
C ALA A 33 -9.83 12.45 -11.91
N THR A 34 -11.02 12.32 -11.31
CA THR A 34 -11.21 12.49 -9.85
C THR A 34 -10.77 11.25 -9.09
N GLN A 35 -10.95 10.06 -9.68
CA GLN A 35 -10.46 8.79 -9.11
C GLN A 35 -8.95 8.72 -9.02
N ASP A 36 -8.21 9.22 -10.01
CA ASP A 36 -6.75 9.26 -9.93
C ASP A 36 -6.29 10.14 -8.76
N ALA A 37 -7.01 11.23 -8.46
CA ALA A 37 -6.74 12.09 -7.32
C ALA A 37 -7.17 11.45 -5.97
N GLU A 38 -8.28 10.72 -5.91
CA GLU A 38 -8.72 10.00 -4.70
C GLU A 38 -7.88 8.75 -4.42
N ALA A 39 -7.54 7.98 -5.45
CA ALA A 39 -6.55 6.90 -5.36
C ALA A 39 -5.17 7.46 -5.00
N HIS A 40 -4.88 8.71 -5.39
CA HIS A 40 -3.68 9.41 -4.97
C HIS A 40 -3.64 9.70 -3.46
N LEU A 41 -4.78 9.68 -2.78
CA LEU A 41 -4.93 9.84 -1.33
C LEU A 41 -5.16 8.52 -0.61
N SER A 42 -5.17 7.38 -1.30
CA SER A 42 -5.39 6.09 -0.66
C SER A 42 -4.25 5.78 0.32
N TYR A 43 -4.61 5.69 1.60
CA TYR A 43 -3.75 5.26 2.71
C TYR A 43 -3.96 3.77 3.01
N ILE A 44 -4.74 3.05 2.20
CA ILE A 44 -5.02 1.62 2.33
C ILE A 44 -4.36 0.87 1.17
N GLY A 45 -3.62 -0.19 1.47
CA GLY A 45 -3.04 -1.07 0.46
C GLY A 45 -2.88 -2.52 0.91
N GLU A 46 -2.81 -3.43 -0.04
CA GLU A 46 -2.53 -4.86 0.17
C GLU A 46 -1.02 -5.11 0.05
N VAL A 47 -0.44 -5.87 0.97
CA VAL A 47 0.99 -6.22 0.94
C VAL A 47 1.27 -7.22 -0.16
N LEU A 48 2.00 -6.80 -1.20
CA LEU A 48 2.38 -7.68 -2.31
C LEU A 48 3.74 -8.37 -2.08
N ALA A 49 4.69 -7.68 -1.45
CA ALA A 49 6.02 -8.21 -1.21
C ALA A 49 6.71 -7.53 -0.02
N LEU A 50 7.57 -8.28 0.67
CA LEU A 50 8.37 -7.83 1.81
C LEU A 50 9.86 -8.05 1.51
N GLY A 51 10.68 -7.04 1.80
CA GLY A 51 12.13 -7.17 1.78
C GLY A 51 12.61 -8.06 2.93
N GLU A 52 13.80 -8.65 2.77
CA GLU A 52 14.36 -9.63 3.72
C GLU A 52 14.43 -9.13 5.18
N ALA A 53 14.56 -7.82 5.38
CA ALA A 53 14.72 -7.21 6.69
C ALA A 53 13.49 -6.40 7.13
N ALA A 54 12.41 -6.36 6.33
CA ALA A 54 11.18 -5.67 6.68
C ALA A 54 10.57 -6.29 7.94
N PHE A 55 10.25 -5.45 8.93
CA PHE A 55 9.71 -5.82 10.24
C PHE A 55 10.58 -6.79 11.07
N THR A 56 11.85 -6.99 10.70
CA THR A 56 12.79 -7.86 11.44
C THR A 56 14.07 -7.14 11.83
N ALA A 57 14.22 -5.87 11.44
CA ALA A 57 15.37 -5.05 11.76
C ALA A 57 15.54 -4.79 13.26
N ARG A 58 16.80 -4.63 13.69
CA ARG A 58 17.13 -4.10 15.00
C ARG A 58 17.34 -2.60 14.91
N THR A 59 16.64 -1.84 15.73
CA THR A 59 16.81 -0.38 15.78
C THR A 59 18.12 -0.02 16.49
N LYS A 60 18.59 1.22 16.32
CA LYS A 60 19.75 1.74 17.06
C LYS A 60 19.55 1.72 18.59
N SER A 61 18.30 1.80 19.05
CA SER A 61 17.93 1.71 20.47
C SER A 61 17.86 0.26 20.99
N GLY A 62 18.18 -0.74 20.16
CA GLY A 62 18.20 -2.15 20.55
C GLY A 62 16.84 -2.84 20.49
N ILE A 63 15.81 -2.20 19.92
CA ILE A 63 14.50 -2.83 19.72
C ILE A 63 14.65 -3.85 18.59
N ASP A 64 14.35 -5.11 18.88
CA ASP A 64 14.35 -6.20 17.91
C ASP A 64 12.94 -6.41 17.37
N MET A 65 12.68 -5.88 16.16
CA MET A 65 11.34 -5.95 15.56
C MET A 65 10.93 -7.39 15.22
N SER A 66 11.87 -8.32 15.08
CA SER A 66 11.54 -9.73 14.83
C SER A 66 10.72 -10.37 15.95
N GLN A 67 10.76 -9.80 17.16
CA GLN A 67 10.00 -10.24 18.33
C GLN A 67 8.57 -9.69 18.36
N TRP A 68 8.19 -8.83 17.42
CA TRP A 68 6.83 -8.29 17.36
C TRP A 68 5.85 -9.41 17.00
N LYS A 69 4.82 -9.55 17.83
CA LYS A 69 3.73 -10.52 17.61
C LYS A 69 2.80 -10.10 16.47
N VAL A 70 2.75 -8.81 16.19
CA VAL A 70 1.91 -8.21 15.16
C VAL A 70 2.83 -7.59 14.12
N ARG A 71 2.76 -8.08 12.89
CA ARG A 71 3.48 -7.54 11.74
C ARG A 71 2.75 -7.92 10.44
N PRO A 72 2.78 -7.07 9.41
CA PRO A 72 2.20 -7.41 8.12
C PRO A 72 2.85 -8.63 7.47
N GLN A 73 2.04 -9.45 6.82
CA GLN A 73 2.40 -10.54 5.92
C GLN A 73 1.93 -10.22 4.50
N ILE A 74 2.45 -10.95 3.50
CA ILE A 74 1.96 -10.84 2.13
C ILE A 74 0.48 -11.24 2.10
N GLY A 75 -0.35 -10.40 1.47
CA GLY A 75 -1.81 -10.52 1.41
C GLY A 75 -2.57 -9.76 2.49
N ASP A 76 -1.88 -9.26 3.53
CA ASP A 76 -2.54 -8.44 4.55
C ASP A 76 -2.90 -7.06 4.00
N TRP A 77 -4.01 -6.51 4.47
CA TRP A 77 -4.35 -5.11 4.25
C TRP A 77 -3.76 -4.23 5.34
N VAL A 78 -3.19 -3.10 4.93
CA VAL A 78 -2.53 -2.17 5.83
C VAL A 78 -2.96 -0.74 5.59
N VAL A 79 -2.90 0.04 6.67
CA VAL A 79 -2.88 1.50 6.60
C VAL A 79 -1.42 1.96 6.52
N HIS A 80 -1.09 2.83 5.57
CA HIS A 80 0.22 3.46 5.46
C HIS A 80 0.13 4.99 5.50
N THR A 81 1.24 5.62 5.85
CA THR A 81 1.34 7.09 5.85
C THR A 81 0.99 7.66 4.47
N PRO A 82 0.12 8.68 4.38
CA PRO A 82 -0.16 9.36 3.12
C PRO A 82 1.12 9.87 2.45
N TYR A 83 1.19 9.77 1.13
CA TYR A 83 2.35 10.20 0.32
C TYR A 83 3.69 9.50 0.62
N ALA A 84 3.70 8.45 1.45
CA ALA A 84 4.91 7.68 1.69
C ALA A 84 5.30 6.83 0.46
N GLY A 85 6.61 6.63 0.32
CA GLY A 85 7.18 5.78 -0.73
C GLY A 85 7.14 6.40 -2.12
N ILE A 86 7.33 5.53 -3.11
CA ILE A 86 7.40 5.88 -4.53
C ILE A 86 6.39 5.03 -5.28
N ARG A 87 5.62 5.66 -6.16
CA ARG A 87 4.76 4.96 -7.11
C ARG A 87 5.58 4.51 -8.29
N ILE A 88 5.52 3.21 -8.56
CA ILE A 88 6.19 2.62 -9.70
C ILE A 88 5.18 1.80 -10.49
N ARG A 89 5.43 1.71 -11.79
CA ARG A 89 4.71 0.82 -12.70
C ARG A 89 5.71 0.19 -13.65
N ARG A 90 5.37 -0.95 -14.19
CA ARG A 90 6.18 -1.58 -15.22
C ARG A 90 6.04 -0.83 -16.54
N SER A 91 7.12 -0.74 -17.31
CA SER A 91 7.06 -0.20 -18.66
C SER A 91 6.07 -0.98 -19.53
N GLY A 92 5.18 -0.27 -20.22
CA GLY A 92 4.14 -0.86 -21.07
C GLY A 92 2.87 -1.29 -20.36
N GLU A 93 2.79 -1.20 -19.03
CA GLU A 93 1.54 -1.41 -18.29
C GLU A 93 0.69 -0.13 -18.26
N LYS A 94 -0.62 -0.31 -18.06
CA LYS A 94 -1.56 0.79 -17.99
C LYS A 94 -1.31 1.66 -16.76
N ASP A 95 -1.72 2.92 -16.84
CA ASP A 95 -1.51 3.92 -15.79
C ASP A 95 -2.15 3.50 -14.47
N GLU A 96 -3.26 2.75 -14.46
CA GLU A 96 -3.90 2.26 -13.24
C GLU A 96 -3.14 1.12 -12.53
N ASN A 97 -2.20 0.46 -13.21
CA ASN A 97 -1.45 -0.69 -12.68
C ASN A 97 -0.15 -0.23 -12.00
N TRP A 98 -0.27 0.70 -11.06
CA TRP A 98 0.84 1.15 -10.23
C TRP A 98 0.81 0.48 -8.86
N ILE A 99 1.99 0.37 -8.26
CA ILE A 99 2.24 -0.15 -6.92
C ILE A 99 3.03 0.90 -6.12
N ILE A 100 3.03 0.78 -4.80
CA ILE A 100 3.78 1.66 -3.90
C ILE A 100 4.96 0.90 -3.32
N LEU A 101 6.17 1.45 -3.43
CA LEU A 101 7.36 0.98 -2.74
C LEU A 101 7.69 1.95 -1.59
N LEU A 102 7.59 1.50 -0.34
CA LEU A 102 7.83 2.30 0.87
C LEU A 102 8.71 1.58 1.88
N ASN A 103 9.06 2.24 2.98
CA ASN A 103 9.68 1.57 4.13
C ASN A 103 8.62 0.86 4.97
N ASP A 104 9.01 -0.21 5.65
CA ASP A 104 8.18 -0.89 6.65
C ASP A 104 7.69 0.05 7.78
N THR A 105 8.49 1.05 8.16
CA THR A 105 8.13 2.07 9.16
C THR A 105 7.00 3.01 8.73
N ASP A 106 6.68 3.07 7.44
CA ASP A 106 5.58 3.90 6.93
C ASP A 106 4.22 3.17 7.05
N ILE A 107 4.21 1.89 7.44
CA ILE A 107 2.99 1.13 7.73
C ILE A 107 2.56 1.36 9.18
N GLN A 108 1.28 1.73 9.37
CA GLN A 108 0.72 2.20 10.64
C GLN A 108 -0.22 1.19 11.29
N ALA A 109 -0.96 0.39 10.51
CA ALA A 109 -1.92 -0.57 11.05
C ALA A 109 -2.18 -1.74 10.09
N LEU A 110 -2.62 -2.86 10.66
CA LEU A 110 -3.27 -3.96 9.94
C LEU A 110 -4.79 -3.76 10.01
N ILE A 111 -5.48 -4.11 8.94
CA ILE A 111 -6.94 -4.09 8.85
C ILE A 111 -7.44 -5.39 8.23
N ASP A 112 -8.63 -5.83 8.63
CA ASP A 112 -9.21 -7.09 8.15
C ASP A 112 -9.87 -6.91 6.77
N ASP A 113 -10.70 -5.87 6.60
CA ASP A 113 -11.32 -5.51 5.33
C ASP A 113 -10.84 -4.11 4.88
N PRO A 114 -10.37 -3.95 3.63
CA PRO A 114 -9.99 -2.64 3.10
C PRO A 114 -11.14 -1.63 3.04
N ASN A 115 -12.39 -2.04 3.21
CA ASN A 115 -13.59 -1.21 3.18
C ASN A 115 -14.10 -0.77 4.55
N ASP A 116 -13.46 -1.21 5.64
CA ASP A 116 -13.88 -0.87 7.01
C ASP A 116 -13.56 0.57 7.39
N TYR A 117 -12.55 1.18 6.76
CA TYR A 117 -12.04 2.49 7.15
C TYR A 117 -12.07 3.49 5.98
N TYR A 118 -12.43 4.73 6.30
CA TYR A 118 -12.42 5.88 5.40
C TYR A 118 -11.76 7.07 6.11
N SER A 119 -10.88 7.80 5.41
CA SER A 119 -10.31 9.06 5.85
C SER A 119 -11.38 10.11 5.69
N TRP A 120 -11.52 10.91 6.72
CA TRP A 120 -12.38 12.07 6.69
C TRP A 120 -11.51 13.31 6.77
N ILE A 121 -11.66 14.18 5.78
CA ILE A 121 -11.08 15.52 5.78
C ILE A 121 -12.28 16.46 5.90
N ASP A 122 -12.38 17.15 7.03
CA ASP A 122 -13.31 18.28 7.18
C ASP A 122 -13.06 19.28 6.04
N GLY A 123 -14.15 19.69 5.38
CA GLY A 123 -14.15 20.76 4.38
C GLY A 123 -14.18 22.13 5.03
#